data_AF-A0A944MDY1-F1
#
_entry.id   AF-A0A944MDY1-F1
#
_cell.length_a   1.000
_cell.length_b   1.000
_cell.length_c   1.000
_cell.angle_alpha   90.00
_cell.angle_beta   90.00
_cell.angle_gamma   90.00
#
_symmetry.space_group_name_H-M   'P 1'
#
loop_
_entity.id
_entity.type
_entity.pdbx_description
1 polymer ?
#
loop_
_entity_poly.entity_id
_entity_poly.type
_entity_poly.pdbx_seq_one_letter_code
_entity_poly.pdbx_strand_id
1 'polypeptide(L)'
;MKYRDAILIAAGVLASFAVLGTSLVTFTHAMTKERIAENERQALLRSLYALVPQDSVDNDMISDVIKLRAADHLGSEETTVYRGRKLGQPVATVLTTVVPNGYSGPIKLLVAVRYDGTLGGVRVISHKETPGLGDKVEESRSDWIHSFNDRSLGDPPLAKWGVKRDGGVFDQFTGATITPRSIVEAVKKTLLYVKDHKDALYDRSPTIENQG
;
A
#
# COMPACT_ATOMS: atom_id res chain seq x y z
N MET A 1 -32.69 -26.11 -47.18
CA MET A 1 -33.24 -26.48 -45.86
C MET A 1 -32.18 -27.07 -44.92
N LYS A 2 -31.41 -28.11 -45.33
CA LYS A 2 -30.35 -28.77 -44.51
C LYS A 2 -29.32 -27.85 -43.83
N TYR A 3 -28.91 -26.74 -44.45
CA TYR A 3 -27.92 -25.83 -43.87
C TYR A 3 -28.44 -25.00 -42.69
N ARG A 4 -29.74 -24.66 -42.68
CA ARG A 4 -30.34 -23.84 -41.61
C ARG A 4 -30.41 -24.62 -40.30
N ASP A 5 -30.73 -25.90 -40.38
CA ASP A 5 -30.83 -26.79 -39.21
C ASP A 5 -29.43 -27.06 -38.61
N ALA A 6 -28.41 -27.24 -39.46
CA ALA A 6 -27.02 -27.37 -39.02
C ALA A 6 -26.50 -26.11 -38.31
N ILE A 7 -26.84 -24.92 -38.82
CA ILE A 7 -26.49 -23.64 -38.19
C ILE A 7 -27.20 -23.49 -36.84
N LEU A 8 -28.49 -23.86 -36.75
CA LEU A 8 -29.25 -23.79 -35.49
C LEU A 8 -28.72 -24.75 -34.43
N ILE A 9 -28.32 -25.98 -34.82
CA ILE A 9 -27.69 -26.95 -33.91
C ILE A 9 -26.35 -26.42 -33.39
N ALA A 10 -25.48 -25.94 -34.28
CA ALA A 10 -24.19 -25.39 -33.89
C ALA A 10 -24.34 -24.17 -32.95
N ALA A 11 -25.29 -23.28 -33.25
CA ALA A 11 -25.62 -22.14 -32.39
C ALA A 11 -26.12 -22.58 -31.01
N GLY A 12 -27.00 -23.59 -30.94
CA GLY A 12 -27.51 -24.14 -29.68
C GLY A 12 -26.41 -24.80 -28.83
N VAL A 13 -25.50 -25.54 -29.46
CA VAL A 13 -24.34 -26.16 -28.78
C VAL A 13 -23.41 -25.09 -28.23
N LEU A 14 -23.07 -24.07 -29.03
CA LEU A 14 -22.23 -22.95 -28.60
C LEU A 14 -22.87 -22.15 -27.46
N ALA A 15 -24.17 -21.85 -27.56
CA ALA A 15 -24.90 -21.14 -26.52
C ALA A 15 -24.93 -21.95 -25.21
N SER A 16 -25.17 -23.26 -25.30
CA SER A 16 -25.17 -24.14 -24.12
C SER A 16 -23.80 -24.21 -23.47
N PHE A 17 -22.73 -24.33 -24.27
CA PHE A 17 -21.36 -24.32 -23.76
C PHE A 17 -21.01 -22.99 -23.09
N ALA A 18 -21.38 -21.87 -23.70
CA ALA A 18 -21.17 -20.53 -23.13
C ALA A 18 -21.92 -20.34 -21.80
N VAL A 19 -23.18 -20.79 -21.71
CA VAL A 19 -23.99 -20.71 -20.49
C VAL A 19 -23.38 -21.58 -19.39
N LEU A 20 -22.99 -22.82 -19.70
CA LEU A 20 -22.37 -23.72 -18.73
C LEU A 20 -21.02 -23.18 -18.24
N GLY A 21 -20.17 -22.73 -19.15
CA GLY A 21 -18.88 -22.13 -18.81
C GLY A 21 -19.03 -20.89 -17.94
N THR A 22 -19.92 -19.97 -18.32
CA THR A 22 -20.19 -18.74 -17.54
C THR A 22 -20.73 -19.10 -16.15
N SER A 23 -21.69 -20.03 -16.06
CA SER A 23 -22.28 -20.45 -14.79
C SER A 23 -21.22 -21.05 -13.85
N LEU A 24 -20.34 -21.89 -14.38
CA LEU A 24 -19.26 -22.50 -13.60
C LEU A 24 -18.26 -21.45 -13.10
N VAL A 25 -17.87 -20.49 -13.95
CA VAL A 25 -16.98 -19.40 -13.57
C VAL A 25 -17.63 -18.49 -12.51
N THR A 26 -18.90 -18.11 -12.70
CA THR A 26 -19.64 -17.27 -11.75
C THR A 26 -19.77 -17.96 -10.39
N PHE A 27 -20.12 -19.25 -10.37
CA PHE A 27 -20.23 -20.02 -9.13
C PHE A 27 -18.86 -20.13 -8.42
N THR A 28 -17.80 -20.44 -9.17
CA THR A 28 -16.44 -20.52 -8.62
C THR A 28 -15.98 -19.16 -8.08
N HIS A 29 -16.25 -18.07 -8.79
CA HIS A 29 -15.91 -16.72 -8.35
C HIS A 29 -16.66 -16.34 -7.08
N ALA A 30 -17.96 -16.64 -6.98
CA ALA A 30 -18.76 -16.37 -5.78
C ALA A 30 -18.21 -17.10 -4.54
N MET A 31 -17.84 -18.38 -4.69
CA MET A 31 -17.24 -19.18 -3.61
C MET A 31 -15.83 -18.72 -3.23
N THR A 32 -15.06 -18.18 -4.18
CA THR A 32 -13.64 -17.82 -3.94
C THR A 32 -13.48 -16.39 -3.44
N LYS A 33 -14.46 -15.50 -3.68
CA LYS A 33 -14.41 -14.08 -3.33
C LYS A 33 -14.15 -13.85 -1.84
N GLU A 34 -14.83 -14.56 -0.95
CA GLU A 34 -14.64 -14.43 0.50
C GLU A 34 -13.24 -14.87 0.92
N ARG A 35 -12.74 -15.97 0.36
CA ARG A 35 -11.40 -16.47 0.66
C ARG A 35 -10.30 -15.51 0.18
N ILE A 36 -10.50 -14.86 -0.97
CA ILE A 36 -9.59 -13.81 -1.47
C ILE A 36 -9.59 -12.63 -0.50
N ALA A 37 -10.77 -12.14 -0.11
CA ALA A 37 -10.89 -11.02 0.81
C ALA A 37 -10.21 -11.29 2.17
N GLU A 38 -10.39 -12.50 2.72
CA GLU A 38 -9.72 -12.87 3.98
C GLU A 38 -8.20 -12.99 3.80
N ASN A 39 -7.73 -13.58 2.69
CA ASN A 39 -6.29 -13.65 2.41
C ASN A 39 -5.65 -12.25 2.28
N GLU A 40 -6.34 -11.33 1.60
CA GLU A 40 -5.91 -9.92 1.46
C GLU A 40 -5.88 -9.21 2.82
N ARG A 41 -6.92 -9.40 3.64
CA ARG A 41 -6.97 -8.86 5.00
C ARG A 41 -5.83 -9.37 5.87
N GLN A 42 -5.54 -10.67 5.82
CA GLN A 42 -4.43 -11.27 6.56
C GLN A 42 -3.06 -10.80 6.05
N ALA A 43 -2.92 -10.61 4.73
CA ALA A 43 -1.70 -10.03 4.15
C ALA A 43 -1.49 -8.60 4.65
N LEU A 44 -2.53 -7.78 4.66
CA LEU A 44 -2.49 -6.42 5.20
C LEU A 44 -2.10 -6.41 6.68
N LEU A 45 -2.73 -7.24 7.53
CA LEU A 45 -2.36 -7.34 8.96
C LEU A 45 -0.89 -7.68 9.15
N ARG A 46 -0.36 -8.66 8.40
CA ARG A 46 1.07 -9.02 8.46
C ARG A 46 1.95 -7.83 8.09
N SER A 47 1.62 -7.10 7.04
CA SER A 47 2.38 -5.91 6.64
C SER A 47 2.28 -4.78 7.64
N LEU A 48 1.12 -4.57 8.28
CA LEU A 48 0.96 -3.58 9.35
C LEU A 48 1.81 -3.95 10.57
N TYR A 49 1.76 -5.20 11.03
CA TYR A 49 2.51 -5.62 12.21
C TYR A 49 4.01 -5.78 11.99
N ALA A 50 4.45 -5.98 10.74
CA ALA A 50 5.86 -5.89 10.38
C ALA A 50 6.42 -4.46 10.49
N LEU A 51 5.54 -3.45 10.43
CA LEU A 51 5.89 -2.03 10.49
C LEU A 51 5.63 -1.39 11.86
N VAL A 52 4.58 -1.86 12.55
CA VAL A 52 4.17 -1.43 13.88
C VAL A 52 4.09 -2.68 14.74
N PRO A 53 5.12 -2.99 15.54
CA PRO A 53 5.17 -4.22 16.33
C PRO A 53 3.88 -4.46 17.12
N GLN A 54 3.36 -5.68 17.08
CA GLN A 54 2.04 -6.00 17.65
C GLN A 54 1.96 -5.73 19.15
N ASP A 55 3.06 -5.86 19.88
CA ASP A 55 3.18 -5.57 21.32
C ASP A 55 3.18 -4.05 21.64
N SER A 56 3.40 -3.21 20.61
CA SER A 56 3.36 -1.76 20.74
C SER A 56 1.95 -1.17 20.65
N VAL A 57 0.94 -1.95 20.25
CA VAL A 57 -0.46 -1.52 20.08
C VAL A 57 -1.44 -2.53 20.69
N ASP A 58 -2.64 -2.08 21.06
CA ASP A 58 -3.73 -2.93 21.57
C ASP A 58 -5.06 -2.76 20.82
N ASN A 59 -5.14 -1.80 19.88
CA ASN A 59 -6.32 -1.56 19.07
C ASN A 59 -6.32 -2.40 17.77
N ASP A 60 -7.50 -2.59 17.19
CA ASP A 60 -7.64 -3.12 15.83
C ASP A 60 -7.32 -2.03 14.81
N MET A 61 -6.07 -2.01 14.31
CA MET A 61 -5.59 -1.02 13.36
C MET A 61 -6.36 -1.02 12.03
N ILE A 62 -6.90 -2.16 11.59
CA ILE A 62 -7.66 -2.23 10.32
C ILE A 62 -9.01 -1.54 10.45
N SER A 63 -9.57 -1.52 11.66
CA SER A 63 -10.83 -0.83 11.96
C SER A 63 -10.61 0.63 12.35
N ASP A 64 -9.44 0.98 12.93
CA ASP A 64 -9.09 2.35 13.29
C ASP A 64 -8.45 3.13 12.13
N VAL A 65 -9.29 3.56 11.19
CA VAL A 65 -8.88 4.15 9.92
C VAL A 65 -9.37 5.60 9.74
N ILE A 66 -8.53 6.42 9.12
CA ILE A 66 -8.91 7.70 8.51
C ILE A 66 -8.73 7.59 6.99
N LYS A 67 -9.65 8.21 6.23
CA LYS A 67 -9.49 8.44 4.80
C LYS A 67 -9.29 9.93 4.57
N LEU A 68 -8.30 10.28 3.76
CA LEU A 68 -7.99 11.66 3.44
C LEU A 68 -7.61 11.83 1.97
N ARG A 69 -7.66 13.07 1.48
CA ARG A 69 -7.26 13.44 0.13
C ARG A 69 -6.03 14.32 0.21
N ALA A 70 -4.90 13.81 -0.29
CA ALA A 70 -3.62 14.51 -0.28
C ALA A 70 -2.76 14.07 -1.47
N ALA A 71 -3.33 14.11 -2.67
CA ALA A 71 -2.70 13.60 -3.89
C ALA A 71 -1.30 14.18 -4.14
N ASP A 72 -1.09 15.47 -3.83
CA ASP A 72 0.20 16.15 -4.03
C ASP A 72 1.33 15.58 -3.15
N HIS A 73 0.99 15.09 -1.96
CA HIS A 73 1.96 14.56 -1.00
C HIS A 73 2.04 13.03 -1.01
N LEU A 74 0.90 12.35 -1.19
CA LEU A 74 0.74 10.91 -1.01
C LEU A 74 0.47 10.17 -2.32
N GLY A 75 0.35 10.89 -3.44
CA GLY A 75 0.26 10.33 -4.80
C GLY A 75 -1.04 9.59 -5.13
N SER A 76 -2.05 9.68 -4.28
CA SER A 76 -3.38 9.07 -4.49
C SER A 76 -4.49 10.06 -4.15
N GLU A 77 -5.57 10.02 -4.92
CA GLU A 77 -6.81 10.79 -4.68
C GLU A 77 -7.40 10.51 -3.29
N GLU A 78 -7.38 9.25 -2.87
CA GLU A 78 -7.76 8.82 -1.54
C GLU A 78 -6.61 8.03 -0.92
N THR A 79 -6.20 8.43 0.28
CA THR A 79 -5.21 7.71 1.09
C THR A 79 -5.86 7.20 2.36
N THR A 80 -5.62 5.92 2.64
CA THR A 80 -6.05 5.28 3.88
C THR A 80 -4.92 5.38 4.90
N VAL A 81 -5.26 5.79 6.12
CA VAL A 81 -4.35 5.89 7.25
C VAL A 81 -4.84 4.94 8.34
N TYR A 82 -4.05 3.90 8.63
CA TYR A 82 -4.30 2.99 9.74
C TYR A 82 -3.63 3.53 10.99
N ARG A 83 -4.32 3.52 12.14
CA ARG A 83 -3.79 4.07 13.39
C ARG A 83 -3.51 2.97 14.39
N GLY A 84 -2.29 2.95 14.90
CA GLY A 84 -1.86 2.13 16.02
C GLY A 84 -1.95 2.92 17.32
N ARG A 85 -2.62 2.35 18.32
CA ARG A 85 -2.80 2.92 19.65
C ARG A 85 -2.49 1.90 20.72
N LYS A 86 -2.07 2.38 21.89
CA LYS A 86 -1.90 1.58 23.11
C LYS A 86 -2.53 2.30 24.27
N LEU A 87 -3.49 1.67 24.94
CA LEU A 87 -4.25 2.25 26.05
C LEU A 87 -4.87 3.61 25.66
N GLY A 88 -5.37 3.71 24.43
CA GLY A 88 -5.94 4.93 23.85
C GLY A 88 -4.93 5.97 23.34
N GLN A 89 -3.65 5.85 23.71
CA GLN A 89 -2.59 6.77 23.29
C GLN A 89 -2.09 6.47 21.86
N PRO A 90 -1.77 7.48 21.04
CA PRO A 90 -1.25 7.28 19.70
C PRO A 90 0.18 6.70 19.74
N VAL A 91 0.42 5.66 18.94
CA VAL A 91 1.73 4.98 18.83
C VAL A 91 2.33 5.19 17.45
N ALA A 92 1.55 4.92 16.40
CA ALA A 92 1.99 5.04 15.02
C ALA A 92 0.81 5.23 14.06
N THR A 93 1.10 5.75 12.87
CA THR A 93 0.19 5.77 11.73
C THR A 93 0.83 5.05 10.56
N VAL A 94 0.04 4.34 9.76
CA VAL A 94 0.51 3.69 8.52
C VAL A 94 -0.29 4.21 7.35
N LEU A 95 0.37 4.90 6.42
CA LEU A 95 -0.25 5.55 5.28
C LEU A 95 -0.09 4.70 4.01
N THR A 96 -1.17 4.55 3.24
CA THR A 96 -1.14 3.90 1.91
C THR A 96 -0.64 4.85 0.81
N THR A 97 0.62 5.25 0.90
CA THR A 97 1.24 6.17 -0.07
C THR A 97 1.40 5.53 -1.45
N VAL A 98 1.13 6.28 -2.51
CA VAL A 98 1.36 5.87 -3.90
C VAL A 98 2.51 6.68 -4.49
N VAL A 99 3.42 6.00 -5.17
CA VAL A 99 4.41 6.61 -6.05
C VAL A 99 3.82 6.58 -7.46
N PRO A 100 3.33 7.70 -8.01
CA PRO A 100 2.69 7.69 -9.32
C PRO A 100 3.70 7.42 -10.45
N ASN A 101 4.95 7.87 -10.27
CA ASN A 101 6.02 7.86 -11.27
C ASN A 101 7.04 6.73 -11.03
N GLY A 102 6.59 5.49 -10.83
CA GLY A 102 7.46 4.31 -10.92
C GLY A 102 7.83 4.02 -12.38
N TYR A 103 8.93 3.31 -12.62
CA TYR A 103 9.44 3.11 -13.98
C TYR A 103 8.43 2.35 -14.88
N SER A 104 7.78 1.32 -14.34
CA SER A 104 6.80 0.49 -15.05
C SER A 104 5.35 0.75 -14.63
N GLY A 105 5.10 1.87 -13.93
CA GLY A 105 3.79 2.27 -13.44
C GLY A 105 3.77 2.58 -11.94
N PRO A 106 2.58 2.80 -11.35
CA PRO A 106 2.47 3.22 -9.97
C PRO A 106 2.92 2.13 -8.98
N ILE A 107 3.55 2.55 -7.89
CA ILE A 107 3.99 1.69 -6.80
C ILE A 107 3.19 2.05 -5.54
N LYS A 108 2.57 1.04 -4.92
CA LYS A 108 1.82 1.24 -3.67
C LYS A 108 2.70 0.86 -2.49
N LEU A 109 2.77 1.76 -1.51
CA LEU A 109 3.56 1.63 -0.31
C LEU A 109 2.67 1.62 0.93
N LEU A 110 3.11 0.93 1.97
CA LEU A 110 2.78 1.25 3.35
C LEU A 110 3.96 1.98 3.96
N VAL A 111 3.72 3.17 4.49
CA VAL A 111 4.73 3.97 5.19
C VAL A 111 4.27 4.15 6.62
N ALA A 112 4.98 3.53 7.57
CA ALA A 112 4.68 3.65 8.98
C ALA A 112 5.50 4.76 9.61
N VAL A 113 4.82 5.69 10.26
CA VAL A 113 5.43 6.79 11.02
C VAL A 113 5.00 6.65 12.47
N ARG A 114 5.96 6.59 13.38
CA ARG A 114 5.73 6.59 14.82
C ARG A 114 5.33 7.99 15.30
N TYR A 115 4.70 8.07 16.46
CA TYR A 115 4.24 9.33 17.02
C TYR A 115 5.36 10.37 17.24
N ASP A 116 6.60 9.92 17.42
CA ASP A 116 7.80 10.78 17.53
C ASP A 116 8.31 11.32 16.17
N GLY A 117 7.73 10.89 15.05
CA GLY A 117 8.12 11.29 13.70
C GLY A 117 9.21 10.41 13.06
N THR A 118 9.64 9.34 13.73
CA THR A 118 10.53 8.33 13.13
C THR A 118 9.75 7.33 12.28
N LEU A 119 10.40 6.75 11.27
CA LEU A 119 9.82 5.69 10.47
C LEU A 119 9.82 4.37 11.25
N GLY A 120 8.64 3.78 11.40
CA GLY A 120 8.52 2.35 11.76
C GLY A 120 8.99 1.44 10.62
N GLY A 121 8.95 1.96 9.39
CA GLY A 121 9.50 1.32 8.20
C GLY A 121 8.65 1.58 6.95
N VAL A 122 9.04 0.96 5.84
CA VAL A 122 8.32 1.01 4.57
C VAL A 122 8.10 -0.41 4.04
N ARG A 123 6.95 -0.67 3.42
CA ARG A 123 6.69 -1.91 2.67
C ARG A 123 6.09 -1.60 1.31
N VAL A 124 6.50 -2.35 0.30
CA VAL A 124 5.89 -2.30 -1.02
C VAL A 124 4.77 -3.32 -1.08
N ILE A 125 3.57 -2.86 -1.44
CA ILE A 125 2.36 -3.69 -1.51
C ILE A 125 2.10 -4.18 -2.93
N SER A 126 2.39 -3.32 -3.93
CA SER A 126 2.26 -3.69 -5.33
C SER A 126 3.11 -2.79 -6.21
N HIS A 127 3.70 -3.36 -7.25
CA HIS A 127 4.36 -2.63 -8.33
C HIS A 127 4.32 -3.46 -9.62
N LYS A 128 4.81 -2.86 -10.71
CA LYS A 128 4.99 -3.52 -12.02
C LYS A 128 6.43 -3.49 -12.52
N GLU A 129 7.37 -3.14 -11.65
CA GLU A 129 8.79 -3.06 -11.98
C GLU A 129 9.36 -4.34 -12.58
N THR A 130 10.36 -4.18 -13.45
CA THR A 130 11.02 -5.28 -14.13
C THR A 130 11.74 -6.22 -13.15
N PRO A 131 11.43 -7.54 -13.15
CA PRO A 131 12.13 -8.53 -12.35
C PRO A 131 13.65 -8.52 -12.57
N GLY A 132 14.43 -8.63 -11.49
CA GLY A 132 15.89 -8.59 -11.50
C GLY A 132 16.51 -7.20 -11.64
N LEU A 133 15.70 -6.15 -11.87
CA LEU A 133 16.18 -4.78 -12.03
C LEU A 133 15.58 -3.83 -10.99
N GLY A 134 14.25 -3.66 -11.01
CA GLY A 134 13.51 -2.74 -10.15
C GLY A 134 12.76 -3.42 -9.00
N ASP A 135 12.62 -4.74 -9.02
CA ASP A 135 11.95 -5.55 -7.99
C ASP A 135 12.74 -5.66 -6.67
N LYS A 136 13.97 -5.15 -6.62
CA LYS A 136 14.77 -5.06 -5.39
C LYS A 136 14.12 -4.22 -4.29
N VAL A 137 13.06 -3.47 -4.60
CA VAL A 137 12.22 -2.77 -3.62
C VAL A 137 11.40 -3.72 -2.76
N GLU A 138 11.18 -4.96 -3.21
CA GLU A 138 10.54 -6.02 -2.43
C GLU A 138 11.50 -6.52 -1.33
N GLU A 139 10.97 -6.65 -0.11
CA GLU A 139 11.69 -7.22 1.04
C GLU A 139 12.21 -8.65 0.77
N SER A 140 11.49 -9.44 -0.04
CA SER A 140 11.90 -10.79 -0.44
C SER A 140 13.09 -10.83 -1.41
N ARG A 141 13.44 -9.69 -2.02
CA ARG A 141 14.48 -9.57 -3.04
C ARG A 141 15.74 -8.89 -2.54
N SER A 142 15.61 -7.91 -1.64
CA SER A 142 16.76 -7.25 -1.01
C SER A 142 16.38 -6.48 0.25
N ASP A 143 17.39 -6.15 1.06
CA ASP A 143 17.24 -5.32 2.26
C ASP A 143 17.09 -3.81 1.96
N TRP A 144 17.04 -3.41 0.68
CA TRP A 144 17.06 -2.00 0.31
C TRP A 144 15.92 -1.21 0.97
N ILE A 145 14.71 -1.79 1.04
CA ILE A 145 13.55 -1.15 1.65
C ILE A 145 13.71 -0.97 3.18
N HIS A 146 14.61 -1.70 3.83
CA HIS A 146 14.92 -1.54 5.25
C HIS A 146 15.85 -0.37 5.54
N SER A 147 16.48 0.23 4.52
CA SER A 147 17.31 1.44 4.69
C SER A 147 16.53 2.65 5.23
N PHE A 148 15.20 2.60 5.14
CA PHE A 148 14.27 3.61 5.69
C PHE A 148 13.95 3.40 7.17
N ASN A 149 14.19 2.22 7.73
CA ASN A 149 13.81 1.91 9.11
C ASN A 149 14.52 2.89 10.08
N ASP A 150 13.77 3.37 11.07
CA ASP A 150 14.23 4.29 12.12
C ASP A 150 14.75 5.66 11.63
N ARG A 151 14.62 5.96 10.33
CA ARG A 151 14.94 7.29 9.77
C ARG A 151 13.87 8.32 10.13
N SER A 152 14.22 9.60 10.05
CA SER A 152 13.30 10.73 10.25
C SER A 152 13.68 11.91 9.37
N LEU A 153 12.89 13.00 9.37
CA LEU A 153 13.23 14.22 8.62
C LEU A 153 14.56 14.86 9.07
N GLY A 154 15.07 14.52 10.26
CA GLY A 154 16.37 14.96 10.77
C GLY A 154 17.51 13.96 10.56
N ASP A 155 17.20 12.69 10.28
CA ASP A 155 18.19 11.64 10.01
C ASP A 155 17.74 10.75 8.84
N PRO A 156 18.31 10.94 7.64
CA PRO A 156 19.35 11.93 7.31
C PRO A 156 18.77 13.36 7.22
N PRO A 157 19.62 14.41 7.16
CA PRO A 157 19.16 15.77 6.87
C PRO A 157 18.28 15.83 5.62
N LEU A 158 17.33 16.76 5.55
CA LEU A 158 16.36 16.84 4.44
C LEU A 158 16.99 16.92 3.04
N ALA A 159 18.16 17.55 2.92
CA ALA A 159 18.91 17.65 1.66
C ALA A 159 19.55 16.31 1.22
N LYS A 160 19.63 15.34 2.14
CA LYS A 160 20.23 14.01 1.95
C LYS A 160 19.19 12.90 1.75
N TRP A 161 17.90 13.25 1.78
CA TRP A 161 16.80 12.38 1.35
C TRP A 161 16.75 12.25 -0.17
N GLY A 162 17.66 11.44 -0.70
CA GLY A 162 17.80 11.13 -2.12
C GLY A 162 18.70 9.92 -2.32
N VAL A 163 18.80 9.44 -3.56
CA VAL A 163 19.76 8.38 -3.88
C VAL A 163 21.20 8.92 -3.85
N LYS A 164 22.19 8.05 -3.59
CA LYS A 164 23.61 8.42 -3.52
C LYS A 164 24.09 9.10 -4.80
N ARG A 165 23.59 8.67 -5.97
CA ARG A 165 23.88 9.31 -7.28
C ARG A 165 23.46 10.78 -7.34
N ASP A 166 22.46 11.18 -6.56
CA ASP A 166 21.93 12.55 -6.49
C ASP A 166 22.41 13.26 -5.20
N GLY A 167 23.43 12.72 -4.53
CA GLY A 167 24.04 13.33 -3.33
C GLY A 167 23.35 12.99 -2.00
N GLY A 168 22.37 12.08 -2.00
CA GLY A 168 21.71 11.57 -0.79
C GLY A 168 22.38 10.33 -0.18
N VAL A 169 21.64 9.57 0.63
CA VAL A 169 22.17 8.41 1.39
C VAL A 169 21.65 7.06 0.92
N PHE A 170 20.58 7.03 0.13
CA PHE A 170 19.91 5.78 -0.27
C PHE A 170 20.59 5.19 -1.50
N ASP A 171 20.78 3.87 -1.56
CA ASP A 171 21.37 3.25 -2.75
C ASP A 171 20.43 3.33 -3.95
N GLN A 172 20.98 3.43 -5.16
CA GLN A 172 20.25 3.19 -6.40
C GLN A 172 20.52 1.77 -6.90
N PHE A 173 19.63 1.21 -7.73
CA PHE A 173 19.90 -0.06 -8.38
C PHE A 173 20.73 0.14 -9.65
N THR A 174 21.67 -0.77 -9.89
CA THR A 174 22.42 -0.84 -11.15
C THR A 174 21.44 -0.94 -12.32
N GLY A 175 21.47 0.02 -13.24
CA GLY A 175 20.57 0.07 -14.39
C GLY A 175 19.13 0.55 -14.10
N ALA A 176 18.75 0.79 -12.83
CA ALA A 176 17.43 1.32 -12.46
C ALA A 176 17.52 2.36 -11.34
N THR A 177 17.59 3.63 -11.73
CA THR A 177 17.64 4.76 -10.78
C THR A 177 16.28 5.43 -10.57
N ILE A 178 15.34 5.28 -11.52
CA ILE A 178 14.02 5.95 -11.47
C ILE A 178 13.23 5.48 -10.24
N THR A 179 13.08 4.18 -10.07
CA THR A 179 12.26 3.60 -8.98
C THR A 179 12.78 3.89 -7.58
N PRO A 180 14.07 3.65 -7.25
CA PRO A 180 14.62 4.04 -5.95
C PRO A 180 14.43 5.53 -5.65
N ARG A 181 14.66 6.40 -6.63
CA ARG A 181 14.51 7.86 -6.49
C ARG A 181 13.06 8.23 -6.16
N SER A 182 12.10 7.71 -6.93
CA SER A 182 10.68 8.02 -6.74
C SER A 182 10.16 7.53 -5.39
N ILE A 183 10.62 6.37 -4.91
CA ILE A 183 10.25 5.86 -3.58
C ILE A 183 10.83 6.74 -2.47
N VAL A 184 12.12 7.10 -2.54
CA VAL A 184 12.75 7.98 -1.54
C VAL A 184 12.01 9.33 -1.45
N GLU A 185 11.63 9.90 -2.59
CA GLU A 185 10.86 11.14 -2.64
C GLU A 185 9.47 10.98 -2.00
N ALA A 186 8.75 9.91 -2.30
CA ALA A 186 7.42 9.66 -1.74
C ALA A 186 7.45 9.43 -0.22
N VAL A 187 8.47 8.72 0.29
CA VAL A 187 8.66 8.53 1.75
C VAL A 187 8.96 9.86 2.42
N LYS A 188 9.86 10.68 1.84
CA LYS A 188 10.14 12.03 2.33
C LYS A 188 8.87 12.90 2.37
N LYS A 189 8.07 12.91 1.30
CA LYS A 189 6.80 13.66 1.24
C LYS A 189 5.79 13.17 2.27
N THR A 190 5.73 11.86 2.50
CA THR A 190 4.86 11.26 3.53
C THR A 190 5.27 11.76 4.93
N LEU A 191 6.56 11.74 5.25
CA LEU A 191 7.05 12.26 6.53
C LEU A 191 6.75 13.76 6.72
N LEU A 192 6.93 14.57 5.67
CA LEU A 192 6.56 15.99 5.70
C LEU A 192 5.06 16.17 5.96
N TYR A 193 4.23 15.43 5.23
CA TYR A 193 2.77 15.47 5.41
C TYR A 193 2.36 15.10 6.84
N VAL A 194 2.93 14.03 7.40
CA VAL A 194 2.65 13.57 8.77
C VAL A 194 3.09 14.60 9.80
N LYS A 195 4.24 15.25 9.60
CA LYS A 195 4.70 16.34 10.46
C LYS A 195 3.71 17.51 10.46
N ASP A 196 3.23 17.90 9.28
CA ASP A 196 2.36 19.08 9.12
C ASP A 196 0.90 18.82 9.57
N HIS A 197 0.47 17.56 9.63
CA HIS A 197 -0.90 17.14 9.96
C HIS A 197 -0.97 16.21 11.17
N LYS A 198 0.00 16.30 12.09
CA LYS A 198 0.16 15.37 13.21
C LYS A 198 -1.15 15.17 13.98
N ASP A 199 -1.77 16.25 14.45
CA ASP A 199 -2.98 16.16 15.28
C ASP A 199 -4.12 15.46 14.54
N ALA A 200 -4.35 15.79 13.27
CA ALA A 200 -5.40 15.16 12.46
C ALA A 200 -5.18 13.65 12.22
N LEU A 201 -3.92 13.21 12.17
CA LEU A 201 -3.57 11.82 11.88
C LEU A 201 -3.55 10.94 13.13
N TYR A 202 -3.14 11.49 14.27
CA TYR A 202 -2.97 10.73 15.51
C TYR A 202 -4.16 10.89 16.47
N ASP A 203 -4.88 12.01 16.43
CA ASP A 203 -6.00 12.22 17.34
C ASP A 203 -7.31 11.65 16.79
N ARG A 204 -8.03 10.99 17.69
CA ARG A 204 -9.49 10.94 17.69
C ARG A 204 -9.86 11.13 19.15
N SER A 205 -10.14 12.37 19.56
CA SER A 205 -11.18 12.48 20.57
C SER A 205 -12.44 11.90 19.92
N PRO A 206 -13.15 10.94 20.52
CA PRO A 206 -14.50 10.66 20.06
C PRO A 206 -15.26 11.97 20.18
N THR A 207 -15.67 12.58 19.07
CA THR A 207 -16.73 13.58 19.12
C THR A 207 -17.95 12.85 19.61
N ILE A 208 -18.14 12.78 20.93
CA ILE A 208 -19.45 12.56 21.50
C ILE A 208 -20.19 13.85 21.22
N GLU A 209 -20.87 13.91 20.07
CA GLU A 209 -21.96 14.83 19.86
C GLU A 209 -23.06 14.45 20.86
N ASN A 210 -22.91 14.96 22.09
CA ASN A 210 -24.05 15.21 22.95
C ASN A 210 -24.73 16.47 22.42
N GLN A 211 -25.82 16.26 21.70
CA GLN A 211 -26.92 17.23 21.57
C GLN A 211 -28.17 16.41 21.93
N GLY A 212 -28.90 16.69 23.00
CA GLY A 212 -29.33 18.01 23.43
C GLY A 212 -30.73 18.21 22.88
#